data_AF-C6A0P0-F1
#
_entry.id   AF-C6A0P0-F1
#
_cell.length_a   1.000
_cell.length_b   1.000
_cell.length_c   1.000
_cell.angle_alpha   90.00
_cell.angle_beta   90.00
_cell.angle_gamma   90.00
#
_symmetry.space_group_name_H-M   'P 1'
#
loop_
_entity.id
_entity.type
_entity.pdbx_description
1 polymer ?
#
loop_
_entity_poly.entity_id
_entity_poly.type
_entity_poly.pdbx_seq_one_letter_code
_entity_poly.pdbx_strand_id
1 'polypeptide(L)'
;MNIAMAVFLATTPILASIYFTRYLGENYVWINRKIIHFSIVPAGLLYYLGQIPREVFAPAAFLFGLGQLIFHIKNDGLKWYQINANYGEVFFAFSAAFVVFFLSKNYATAILLVMAISDGVTGIIRFVYFRKNGYNVKLKKTLDW
;
A
#
# COMPACT_ATOMS: atom_id res chain seq x y z
N MET A 1 -11.01 1.07 -23.30
CA MET A 1 -9.61 1.56 -23.19
C MET A 1 -8.68 0.37 -23.39
N ASN A 2 -7.55 0.54 -24.08
CA ASN A 2 -6.60 -0.56 -24.22
C ASN A 2 -5.94 -0.88 -22.87
N ILE A 3 -5.41 -2.09 -22.73
CA ILE A 3 -4.82 -2.56 -21.48
C ILE A 3 -3.62 -1.70 -21.03
N ALA A 4 -2.82 -1.20 -21.97
CA ALA A 4 -1.66 -0.38 -21.67
C ALA A 4 -2.04 0.93 -20.98
N MET A 5 -3.07 1.62 -21.48
CA MET A 5 -3.58 2.84 -20.88
C MET A 5 -4.26 2.55 -19.53
N ALA A 6 -4.96 1.42 -19.38
CA ALA A 6 -5.51 1.02 -18.09
C ALA A 6 -4.40 0.81 -17.04
N VAL A 7 -3.34 0.09 -17.40
CA VAL A 7 -2.18 -0.12 -16.54
C VAL A 7 -1.50 1.21 -16.22
N PHE A 8 -1.34 2.11 -17.19
CA PHE A 8 -0.78 3.44 -16.96
C PHE A 8 -1.59 4.26 -15.95
N LEU A 9 -2.92 4.27 -16.07
CA LEU A 9 -3.80 4.96 -15.12
C LEU A 9 -3.81 4.30 -13.74
N ALA A 10 -3.62 2.98 -13.66
CA ALA A 10 -3.49 2.26 -12.39
C ALA A 10 -2.14 2.54 -11.69
N THR A 11 -1.04 2.61 -12.44
CA THR A 11 0.31 2.78 -11.87
C THR A 11 0.63 4.21 -11.54
N THR A 12 0.08 5.19 -12.26
CA THR A 12 0.37 6.61 -12.05
C THR A 12 0.11 7.08 -10.61
N PRO A 13 -1.06 6.81 -9.99
CA PRO A 13 -1.31 7.17 -8.59
C PRO A 13 -0.35 6.51 -7.61
N ILE A 14 0.07 5.27 -7.87
CA ILE A 14 1.02 4.52 -7.04
C ILE A 14 2.41 5.15 -7.12
N LEU A 15 2.89 5.43 -8.34
CA LEU A 15 4.19 6.06 -8.55
C LEU A 15 4.23 7.49 -8.01
N ALA A 16 3.16 8.26 -8.22
CA ALA A 16 3.02 9.59 -7.63
C ALA A 16 3.04 9.54 -6.09
N SER A 17 2.34 8.56 -5.50
CA SER A 17 2.35 8.33 -4.06
C SER A 17 3.73 7.96 -3.55
N ILE A 18 4.46 7.08 -4.22
CA ILE A 18 5.85 6.71 -3.87
C ILE A 18 6.77 7.93 -3.94
N TYR A 19 6.66 8.74 -5.00
CA TYR A 19 7.47 9.95 -5.14
C TYR A 19 7.18 10.96 -4.02
N PHE A 20 5.90 11.23 -3.77
CA PHE A 20 5.45 12.14 -2.72
C PHE A 20 5.89 11.68 -1.32
N THR A 21 5.73 10.41 -1.02
CA THR A 21 6.07 9.86 0.29
C THR A 21 7.58 9.75 0.53
N ARG A 22 8.39 9.59 -0.52
CA ARG A 22 9.85 9.79 -0.44
C ARG A 22 10.21 11.20 0.00
N TYR A 23 9.53 12.22 -0.54
CA TYR A 23 9.73 13.62 -0.15
C TYR A 23 9.37 13.86 1.33
N LEU A 24 8.34 13.20 1.87
CA LEU A 24 7.99 13.31 3.29
C LEU A 24 9.06 12.72 4.24
N GLY A 25 9.80 11.70 3.80
CA GLY A 25 10.89 11.10 4.56
C GLY A 25 10.45 10.22 5.74
N GLU A 26 11.43 9.75 6.52
CA GLU A 26 11.24 8.72 7.56
C GLU A 26 10.36 9.15 8.74
N ASN A 27 10.27 10.45 8.99
CA ASN A 27 9.42 11.01 10.05
C ASN A 27 7.93 10.78 9.80
N TYR A 28 7.55 10.32 8.61
CA TYR A 28 6.18 9.98 8.24
C TYR A 28 6.04 8.53 7.79
N VAL A 29 7.00 7.65 8.10
CA VAL A 29 7.04 6.25 7.64
C VAL A 29 5.72 5.50 7.79
N TRP A 30 5.01 5.72 8.90
CA TRP A 30 3.69 5.12 9.11
C TRP A 30 2.65 5.62 8.11
N ILE A 31 2.54 6.94 7.91
CA ILE A 31 1.61 7.58 6.98
C ILE A 31 1.96 7.26 5.54
N ASN A 32 3.25 7.28 5.20
CA ASN A 32 3.77 6.96 3.88
C ASN A 32 3.26 5.60 3.40
N ARG A 33 3.28 4.61 4.30
CA ARG A 33 2.73 3.28 4.01
C ARG A 33 1.23 3.30 3.65
N LYS A 34 0.45 4.09 4.39
CA LYS A 34 -1.00 4.18 4.21
C LYS A 34 -1.39 4.92 2.93
N ILE A 35 -0.65 5.96 2.56
CA ILE A 35 -0.83 6.67 1.29
C ILE A 35 -0.61 5.71 0.12
N ILE A 36 0.47 4.92 0.15
CA ILE A 36 0.76 3.96 -0.93
C ILE A 36 -0.29 2.86 -1.00
N HIS A 37 -0.74 2.29 0.13
CA HIS A 37 -1.84 1.31 0.10
C HIS A 37 -3.14 1.91 -0.46
N PHE A 38 -3.48 3.12 -0.06
CA PHE A 38 -4.66 3.82 -0.57
C PHE A 38 -4.58 4.08 -2.09
N SER A 39 -3.37 4.33 -2.60
CA SER A 39 -3.14 4.64 -4.01
C SER A 39 -3.47 3.50 -5.00
N ILE A 40 -3.71 2.27 -4.51
CA ILE A 40 -4.14 1.14 -5.35
C ILE A 40 -5.63 1.18 -5.71
N VAL A 41 -6.43 2.06 -5.09
CA VAL A 41 -7.88 2.14 -5.33
C VAL A 41 -8.23 2.26 -6.82
N PRO A 42 -7.59 3.15 -7.63
CA PRO A 42 -7.82 3.20 -9.06
C PRO A 42 -7.54 1.87 -9.78
N ALA A 43 -6.48 1.15 -9.41
CA ALA A 43 -6.18 -0.16 -9.98
C ALA A 43 -7.30 -1.18 -9.68
N GLY A 44 -7.83 -1.18 -8.45
CA GLY A 44 -8.96 -2.03 -8.06
C GLY A 44 -10.24 -1.71 -8.84
N LEU A 45 -10.53 -0.42 -9.09
CA LEU A 45 -11.66 0.00 -9.91
C LEU A 45 -11.50 -0.40 -11.37
N LEU A 46 -10.30 -0.23 -11.94
CA LEU A 46 -10.00 -0.63 -13.32
C LEU A 46 -10.09 -2.16 -13.51
N TYR A 47 -9.70 -2.93 -12.49
CA TYR A 47 -9.93 -4.37 -12.43
C TYR A 47 -11.44 -4.71 -12.44
N TYR A 48 -12.23 -4.05 -11.59
CA TYR A 48 -13.68 -4.25 -11.53
C TYR A 48 -14.38 -3.98 -12.87
N LEU A 49 -14.00 -2.88 -13.52
CA LEU A 49 -14.50 -2.48 -14.84
C LEU A 49 -14.05 -3.41 -15.98
N GLY A 50 -13.23 -4.43 -15.69
CA GLY A 50 -12.72 -5.37 -16.69
C GLY A 50 -11.66 -4.78 -17.61
N GLN A 51 -11.08 -3.62 -17.25
CA GLN A 51 -10.04 -2.96 -18.05
C GLN A 51 -8.65 -3.49 -17.74
N ILE A 52 -8.45 -4.02 -16.52
CA ILE A 52 -7.27 -4.79 -16.15
C ILE A 52 -7.74 -6.23 -15.85
N PRO A 53 -7.26 -7.24 -16.58
CA PRO A 53 -7.61 -8.62 -16.31
C PRO A 53 -6.82 -9.16 -15.11
N ARG A 54 -7.30 -10.25 -14.50
CA ARG A 54 -6.67 -10.81 -13.29
C ARG A 54 -5.25 -11.29 -13.54
N GLU A 55 -4.98 -11.74 -14.75
CA GLU A 55 -3.69 -12.25 -15.24
C GLU A 55 -2.64 -11.14 -15.31
N VAL A 56 -3.06 -9.87 -15.29
CA VAL A 56 -2.15 -8.73 -15.18
C VAL A 56 -2.11 -8.22 -13.74
N PHE A 57 -3.26 -8.03 -13.10
CA PHE A 57 -3.31 -7.45 -11.75
C PHE A 57 -2.60 -8.34 -10.72
N ALA A 58 -2.95 -9.64 -10.64
CA ALA A 58 -2.46 -10.51 -9.58
C ALA A 58 -0.93 -10.72 -9.66
N PRO A 59 -0.32 -11.02 -10.83
CA PRO A 59 1.13 -11.10 -10.94
C PRO A 59 1.83 -9.78 -10.64
N ALA A 60 1.28 -8.64 -11.09
CA ALA A 60 1.86 -7.34 -10.77
C ALA A 60 1.87 -7.05 -9.27
N ALA A 61 0.76 -7.31 -8.56
CA ALA A 61 0.68 -7.17 -7.11
C ALA A 61 1.64 -8.12 -6.38
N PHE A 62 1.76 -9.37 -6.86
CA PHE A 62 2.70 -10.35 -6.30
C PHE A 62 4.15 -9.92 -6.46
N LEU A 63 4.55 -9.48 -7.66
CA LEU A 63 5.91 -8.99 -7.94
C LEU A 63 6.23 -7.74 -7.13
N PHE A 64 5.27 -6.83 -6.96
CA PHE A 64 5.42 -5.67 -6.08
C PHE A 64 5.67 -6.10 -4.63
N GLY A 65 4.86 -7.04 -4.11
CA GLY A 65 5.05 -7.60 -2.77
C GLY A 65 6.39 -8.32 -2.59
N LEU A 66 6.85 -9.06 -3.60
CA LEU A 66 8.15 -9.72 -3.59
C LEU A 66 9.30 -8.69 -3.55
N GLY A 67 9.22 -7.64 -4.36
CA GLY A 67 10.17 -6.54 -4.32
C GLY A 67 10.24 -5.90 -2.94
N GLN A 68 9.07 -5.56 -2.37
CA GLN A 68 9.00 -5.01 -1.01
C GLN A 68 9.61 -5.96 0.03
N LEU A 69 9.34 -7.26 -0.05
CA LEU A 69 9.90 -8.25 0.86
C LEU A 69 11.43 -8.30 0.78
N ILE A 70 11.99 -8.30 -0.43
CA ILE A 70 13.44 -8.30 -0.64
C ILE A 70 14.09 -7.07 0.01
N PHE A 71 13.54 -5.87 -0.24
CA PHE A 71 14.06 -4.64 0.39
C PHE A 71 13.87 -4.63 1.91
N HIS A 72 12.77 -5.20 2.42
CA HIS A 72 12.51 -5.31 3.85
C HIS A 72 13.55 -6.20 4.55
N ILE A 73 13.83 -7.37 3.97
CA ILE A 73 14.81 -8.32 4.51
C ILE A 73 16.22 -7.71 4.48
N LYS A 74 16.57 -7.01 3.40
CA LYS A 74 17.86 -6.32 3.28
C LYS A 74 17.98 -5.09 4.18
N ASN A 75 16.87 -4.61 4.76
CA ASN A 75 16.79 -3.38 5.54
C ASN A 75 17.42 -2.17 4.82
N ASP A 76 17.20 -2.10 3.50
CA ASP A 76 17.90 -1.20 2.60
C ASP A 76 16.93 -0.40 1.72
N GLY A 77 17.29 0.85 1.40
CA GLY A 77 16.65 1.69 0.38
C GLY A 77 15.24 2.24 0.66
N LEU A 78 14.48 1.68 1.61
CA LEU A 78 13.06 2.02 1.81
C LEU A 78 12.67 2.40 3.25
N LYS A 79 13.61 2.88 4.09
CA LYS A 79 13.34 3.27 5.49
C LYS A 79 12.27 4.36 5.67
N TRP A 80 12.02 5.15 4.62
CA TRP A 80 10.94 6.14 4.58
C TRP A 80 9.54 5.51 4.45
N TYR A 81 9.45 4.22 4.14
CA TYR A 81 8.20 3.48 3.91
C TYR A 81 8.08 2.22 4.79
N GLN A 82 9.17 1.49 4.95
CA GLN A 82 9.24 0.23 5.69
C GLN A 82 9.65 0.46 7.14
N ILE A 83 8.89 -0.14 8.06
CA ILE A 83 9.20 -0.15 9.48
C ILE A 83 9.76 -1.53 9.83
N ASN A 84 10.96 -1.57 10.41
CA ASN A 84 11.62 -2.82 10.81
C ASN A 84 10.67 -3.70 11.64
N ALA A 85 10.64 -5.00 11.30
CA ALA A 85 9.80 -6.04 11.89
C ALA A 85 8.28 -5.84 11.67
N ASN A 86 7.87 -4.89 10.82
CA ASN A 86 6.49 -4.70 10.43
C ASN A 86 6.34 -4.94 8.92
N TYR A 87 5.88 -6.13 8.56
CA TYR A 87 5.70 -6.56 7.17
C TYR A 87 4.32 -6.20 6.60
N GLY A 88 3.63 -5.20 7.19
CA GLY A 88 2.25 -4.87 6.82
C GLY A 88 2.11 -4.51 5.33
N GLU A 89 3.12 -3.87 4.75
CA GLU A 89 3.12 -3.54 3.32
C GLU A 89 3.35 -4.73 2.40
N VAL A 90 4.15 -5.69 2.85
CA VAL A 90 4.38 -6.94 2.11
C VAL A 90 3.12 -7.79 2.14
N PHE A 91 2.53 -7.92 3.34
CA PHE A 91 1.29 -8.67 3.54
C PHE A 91 0.13 -8.08 2.73
N PHE A 92 0.03 -6.75 2.66
CA PHE A 92 -0.98 -6.08 1.85
C PHE A 92 -0.86 -6.45 0.37
N ALA A 93 0.34 -6.37 -0.21
CA ALA A 93 0.57 -6.66 -1.62
C ALA A 93 0.30 -8.13 -1.98
N PHE A 94 0.77 -9.08 -1.15
CA PHE A 94 0.47 -10.49 -1.36
C PHE A 94 -1.01 -10.81 -1.16
N SER A 95 -1.67 -10.19 -0.19
CA SER A 95 -3.11 -10.34 0.02
C SER A 95 -3.90 -9.84 -1.19
N ALA A 96 -3.52 -8.69 -1.76
CA ALA A 96 -4.14 -8.16 -2.98
C ALA A 96 -3.97 -9.12 -4.17
N ALA A 97 -2.78 -9.69 -4.35
CA ALA A 97 -2.53 -10.69 -5.38
C ALA A 97 -3.40 -11.94 -5.20
N PHE A 98 -3.42 -12.49 -3.98
CA PHE A 98 -4.19 -13.68 -3.64
C PHE A 98 -5.70 -13.47 -3.85
N VAL A 99 -6.24 -12.38 -3.31
CA VAL A 99 -7.66 -12.01 -3.41
C VAL A 99 -8.11 -11.92 -4.86
N VAL A 100 -7.32 -11.25 -5.72
CA VAL A 100 -7.65 -11.10 -7.15
C VAL A 100 -7.53 -12.40 -7.93
N PHE A 101 -6.56 -13.25 -7.58
CA PHE A 101 -6.34 -14.51 -8.27
C PHE A 101 -7.44 -15.54 -7.96
N PHE A 102 -7.85 -15.67 -6.70
CA PHE A 102 -8.73 -16.76 -6.26
C PHE A 102 -10.21 -16.40 -6.20
N LEU A 103 -10.57 -15.16 -5.90
CA LEU A 103 -11.98 -14.80 -5.70
C LEU A 103 -12.64 -14.30 -6.98
N SER A 104 -13.97 -14.33 -7.04
CA SER A 104 -14.69 -13.70 -8.15
C SER A 104 -14.40 -12.19 -8.18
N LYS A 105 -14.44 -11.58 -9.37
CA LYS A 105 -14.13 -10.15 -9.58
C LYS A 105 -14.85 -9.22 -8.60
N ASN A 106 -16.14 -9.46 -8.34
CA ASN A 106 -16.94 -8.62 -7.45
C ASN A 106 -16.47 -8.72 -5.99
N TYR A 107 -16.27 -9.94 -5.49
CA TYR A 107 -15.74 -10.17 -4.13
C TYR A 107 -14.30 -9.65 -3.99
N ALA A 108 -13.45 -9.92 -4.96
CA ALA A 108 -12.07 -9.45 -4.98
C ALA A 108 -12.00 -7.92 -4.93
N THR A 109 -12.81 -7.23 -5.75
CA THR A 109 -12.88 -5.77 -5.76
C THR A 109 -13.36 -5.22 -4.41
N ALA A 110 -14.45 -5.77 -3.87
CA ALA A 110 -14.99 -5.30 -2.59
C ALA A 110 -13.93 -5.42 -1.47
N ILE A 111 -13.24 -6.56 -1.38
CA ILE A 111 -12.19 -6.78 -0.39
C ILE A 111 -11.01 -5.85 -0.62
N LEU A 112 -10.54 -5.67 -1.86
CA LEU A 112 -9.46 -4.75 -2.19
C LEU A 112 -9.78 -3.31 -1.77
N LEU A 113 -10.99 -2.82 -2.07
CA LEU A 113 -11.41 -1.47 -1.72
C LEU A 113 -11.51 -1.31 -0.20
N VAL A 114 -12.09 -2.28 0.50
CA VAL A 114 -12.16 -2.27 1.97
C VAL A 114 -10.75 -2.28 2.56
N MET A 115 -9.86 -3.13 2.08
CA MET A 115 -8.46 -3.19 2.52
C MET A 115 -7.75 -1.84 2.29
N ALA A 116 -7.80 -1.29 1.08
CA ALA A 116 -7.08 -0.07 0.73
C ALA A 116 -7.62 1.17 1.47
N ILE A 117 -8.95 1.32 1.51
CA ILE A 117 -9.60 2.49 2.11
C ILE A 117 -9.55 2.40 3.64
N SER A 118 -9.94 1.25 4.21
CA SER A 118 -9.97 1.11 5.67
C SER A 118 -8.56 1.17 6.25
N ASP A 119 -7.57 0.52 5.63
CA ASP A 119 -6.18 0.61 6.08
C ASP A 119 -5.65 2.05 6.00
N GLY A 120 -5.96 2.75 4.91
CA GLY A 120 -5.65 4.16 4.72
C GLY A 120 -6.21 5.05 5.83
N VAL A 121 -7.53 5.03 6.00
CA VAL A 121 -8.27 5.87 6.96
C VAL A 121 -7.89 5.53 8.40
N THR A 122 -7.96 4.25 8.79
CA THR A 122 -7.63 3.83 10.16
C THR A 122 -6.17 4.09 10.48
N GLY A 123 -5.27 3.93 9.50
CA GLY A 123 -3.86 4.20 9.66
C GLY A 123 -3.54 5.68 9.91
N ILE A 124 -4.24 6.60 9.24
CA ILE A 124 -4.13 8.05 9.45
C ILE A 124 -4.71 8.46 10.81
N ILE A 125 -5.92 8.00 11.14
CA ILE A 125 -6.56 8.29 12.43
C ILE A 125 -5.66 7.82 13.58
N ARG A 126 -5.14 6.58 13.47
CA ARG A 126 -4.22 6.00 14.45
C ARG A 126 -2.96 6.85 14.62
N PHE A 127 -2.37 7.31 13.53
CA PHE A 127 -1.20 8.17 13.58
C PHE A 127 -1.45 9.49 14.33
N VAL A 128 -2.55 10.19 14.00
CA VAL A 128 -2.92 11.46 14.65
C VAL A 128 -3.20 11.23 16.14
N TYR A 129 -3.95 10.18 16.46
CA TYR A 129 -4.25 9.81 17.85
C TYR A 129 -2.98 9.54 18.65
N PHE A 130 -2.07 8.70 18.17
CA PHE A 130 -0.85 8.35 18.89
C PHE A 130 0.12 9.53 19.02
N ARG A 131 0.26 10.35 17.96
CA ARG A 131 1.09 11.57 18.01
C ARG A 131 0.58 12.56 19.05
N LYS A 132 -0.75 12.75 19.14
CA LYS A 132 -1.37 13.62 20.17
C LYS A 132 -1.12 13.13 21.60
N ASN A 133 -0.92 11.82 21.79
CA ASN A 133 -0.68 11.19 23.08
C ASN A 133 0.81 10.95 23.40
N GLY A 134 1.74 11.63 22.72
CA GLY A 134 3.19 11.53 23.02
C GLY A 134 3.84 10.22 22.54
N TYR A 135 3.28 9.56 21.53
CA TYR A 135 3.92 8.43 20.86
C TYR A 135 4.49 8.88 19.52
N ASN A 136 5.70 8.42 19.21
CA ASN A 136 6.28 8.68 17.91
C ASN A 136 5.66 7.83 16.80
N VAL A 137 6.08 8.08 15.57
CA VAL A 137 5.57 7.46 14.34
C VAL A 137 5.87 5.95 14.24
N LYS A 138 6.72 5.43 15.12
CA LYS A 138 7.03 4.00 15.28
C LYS A 138 6.33 3.39 16.50
N LEU A 139 5.34 4.08 17.07
CA LEU A 139 4.61 3.69 18.29
C LEU A 139 5.52 3.46 19.51
N LYS A 140 6.74 4.03 19.51
CA LYS A 140 7.56 4.09 20.71
C LYS A 140 7.14 5.34 21.49
N LYS A 141 6.91 5.18 22.79
CA LYS A 141 6.69 6.31 23.69
C LYS A 141 7.93 7.20 23.60
N THR A 142 7.76 8.44 23.15
CA THR A 142 8.82 9.43 23.33
C THR A 142 8.86 9.69 24.83
N LEU A 143 9.96 9.30 25.47
CA LEU A 143 10.29 9.84 26.77
C LEU A 143 10.55 11.33 26.51
N ASP A 144 9.59 12.16 26.88
CA ASP A 144 9.79 13.61 26.92
C ASP A 144 10.72 13.89 28.11
N TRP A 145 11.89 14.45 27.76
CA TRP A 145 12.87 15.24 28.54
C TRP A 145 13.32 14.70 29.90
#